data_AF-A0A352YTB9-F1
#
_entry.id   AF-A0A352YTB9-F1
#
_cell.length_a   1.000
_cell.length_b   1.000
_cell.length_c   1.000
_cell.angle_alpha   90.00
_cell.angle_beta   90.00
_cell.angle_gamma   90.00
#
_symmetry.space_group_name_H-M   'P 1'
#
loop_
_entity.id
_entity.type
_entity.pdbx_description
1 polymer ?
#
loop_
_entity_poly.entity_id
_entity_poly.type
_entity_poly.pdbx_seq_one_letter_code
_entity_poly.pdbx_strand_id
1 'polypeptide(L)'
;MERLSLALSNFTNIRISKSNIVAVNINLTQYMKQVTFFKIMVLFSFLGLFGCKNSDPSRWGSSKIDKWFEKGEWLNGWQVKPDASINRKEFAVSYFKQKDRWDKAFTFLRDNDLSQMELKRYDIDGDNLYAPFSEYLTKDDTAARYEAHRIYADIQYVISGREQIGIAPLSDLKDILDPYDASKDIEFMTVNQIKNVPATPDRFFVFFPSDIHRPGLKEGVNSPVRKVVVKVKLD
;
A
#
# COMPACT_ATOMS: atom_id res chain seq x y z
N MET A 1 -8.55 -36.34 -85.28
CA MET A 1 -7.76 -36.62 -84.06
C MET A 1 -8.51 -36.09 -82.84
N GLU A 2 -9.84 -36.20 -82.84
CA GLU A 2 -10.53 -37.39 -82.32
C GLU A 2 -10.14 -37.66 -80.87
N ARG A 3 -10.78 -36.88 -80.00
CA ARG A 3 -11.34 -37.24 -78.68
C ARG A 3 -11.99 -35.98 -78.08
N LEU A 4 -12.90 -35.30 -78.79
CA LEU A 4 -14.34 -35.45 -78.53
C LEU A 4 -14.69 -36.79 -77.86
N SER A 5 -15.36 -36.74 -76.69
CA SER A 5 -16.60 -37.50 -76.44
C SER A 5 -16.82 -38.00 -75.00
N LEU A 6 -15.88 -37.96 -74.05
CA LEU A 6 -16.04 -38.80 -72.83
C LEU A 6 -15.80 -38.19 -71.45
N ALA A 7 -15.55 -36.88 -71.34
CA ALA A 7 -15.54 -36.22 -70.01
C ALA A 7 -16.55 -35.07 -69.90
N LEU A 8 -17.49 -34.96 -70.84
CA LEU A 8 -18.55 -33.95 -70.85
C LEU A 8 -19.96 -34.51 -70.58
N SER A 9 -20.10 -35.79 -70.20
CA SER A 9 -21.43 -36.40 -70.00
C SER A 9 -21.86 -36.61 -68.55
N ASN A 10 -21.03 -36.34 -67.53
CA ASN A 10 -21.33 -36.75 -66.15
C ASN A 10 -21.26 -35.64 -65.07
N PHE A 11 -21.54 -34.39 -65.42
CA PHE A 11 -22.00 -33.42 -64.42
C PHE A 11 -23.26 -32.72 -64.90
N THR A 12 -24.33 -33.50 -64.85
CA THR A 12 -25.67 -33.05 -64.53
C THR A 12 -25.66 -31.92 -63.50
N ASN A 13 -26.29 -30.79 -63.87
CA ASN A 13 -27.07 -29.91 -63.00
C ASN A 13 -26.53 -29.72 -61.57
N ILE A 14 -25.59 -28.79 -61.39
CA ILE A 14 -25.46 -28.12 -60.09
C ILE A 14 -26.12 -26.74 -60.21
N ARG A 15 -27.45 -26.74 -60.04
CA ARG A 15 -28.18 -25.54 -59.63
C ARG A 15 -27.68 -25.19 -58.23
N ILE A 16 -26.76 -24.25 -58.13
CA ILE A 16 -26.40 -23.66 -56.83
C ILE A 16 -27.62 -22.83 -56.39
N SER A 17 -28.40 -23.35 -55.44
CA SER A 17 -29.49 -22.60 -54.84
C SER A 17 -28.93 -21.36 -54.15
N LYS A 18 -29.69 -20.24 -54.16
CA LYS A 18 -29.31 -19.02 -53.43
C LYS A 18 -28.99 -19.30 -51.95
N SER A 19 -29.60 -20.31 -51.35
CA SER A 19 -29.32 -20.75 -49.98
C SER A 19 -27.90 -21.27 -49.77
N ASN A 20 -27.28 -21.95 -50.75
CA ASN A 20 -25.92 -22.47 -50.63
C ASN A 20 -24.87 -21.37 -50.75
N ILE A 21 -25.10 -20.34 -51.58
CA ILE A 21 -24.22 -19.16 -51.67
C ILE A 21 -24.28 -18.35 -50.36
N VAL A 22 -25.47 -18.21 -49.78
CA VAL A 22 -25.66 -17.55 -48.49
C VAL A 22 -24.97 -18.33 -47.36
N ALA A 23 -25.06 -19.67 -47.34
CA ALA A 23 -24.38 -20.50 -46.34
C ALA A 23 -22.85 -20.43 -46.43
N VAL A 24 -22.28 -20.43 -47.64
CA VAL A 24 -20.82 -20.26 -47.85
C VAL A 24 -20.36 -18.86 -47.43
N ASN A 25 -21.11 -17.80 -47.75
CA ASN A 25 -20.80 -16.44 -47.31
C ASN A 25 -20.90 -16.26 -45.79
N ILE A 26 -21.87 -16.90 -45.12
CA ILE A 26 -21.99 -16.85 -43.66
C ILE A 26 -20.81 -17.57 -43.00
N ASN A 27 -20.43 -18.75 -43.49
CA ASN A 27 -19.28 -19.49 -42.97
C ASN A 27 -17.95 -18.75 -43.18
N LEU A 28 -17.73 -18.11 -44.34
CA LEU A 28 -16.55 -17.26 -44.56
C LEU A 28 -16.56 -16.04 -43.64
N THR A 29 -17.71 -15.37 -43.47
CA THR A 29 -17.82 -14.19 -42.59
C THR A 29 -17.59 -14.58 -41.12
N GLN A 30 -18.08 -15.73 -40.69
CA GLN A 30 -17.91 -16.25 -39.33
C GLN A 30 -16.45 -16.69 -39.09
N TYR A 31 -15.82 -17.35 -40.06
CA TYR A 31 -14.41 -17.70 -40.02
C TYR A 31 -13.51 -16.45 -39.98
N MET A 32 -13.81 -15.44 -40.82
CA MET A 32 -13.09 -14.17 -40.80
C MET A 32 -13.28 -13.41 -39.48
N LYS A 33 -14.47 -13.44 -38.87
CA LYS A 33 -14.69 -12.89 -37.50
C LYS A 33 -13.88 -13.64 -36.46
N GLN A 34 -13.82 -14.97 -36.50
CA GLN A 34 -13.01 -15.79 -35.59
C GLN A 34 -11.50 -15.50 -35.72
N VAL A 35 -10.98 -15.40 -36.95
CA VAL A 35 -9.57 -15.08 -37.22
C VAL A 35 -9.24 -13.64 -36.82
N THR A 36 -10.18 -12.70 -36.99
CA THR A 36 -10.01 -11.31 -36.53
C THR A 36 -10.02 -11.23 -34.99
N PHE A 37 -10.89 -12.00 -34.32
CA PHE A 37 -10.93 -12.09 -32.86
C PHE A 37 -9.65 -12.70 -32.29
N PHE A 38 -9.09 -13.73 -32.94
CA PHE A 38 -7.82 -14.35 -32.53
C PHE A 38 -6.61 -13.42 -32.78
N LYS A 39 -6.62 -12.63 -33.87
CA LYS A 39 -5.60 -11.60 -34.11
C LYS A 39 -5.66 -10.46 -33.09
N ILE A 40 -6.85 -10.03 -32.67
CA ILE A 40 -7.01 -9.03 -31.58
C ILE A 40 -6.52 -9.61 -30.25
N MET A 41 -6.80 -10.88 -29.96
CA MET A 41 -6.36 -11.52 -28.71
C MET A 41 -4.83 -11.66 -28.64
N VAL A 42 -4.17 -12.00 -29.75
CA VAL A 42 -2.69 -12.07 -29.86
C VAL A 42 -2.05 -10.67 -29.82
N LEU A 43 -2.71 -9.64 -30.36
CA LEU A 43 -2.24 -8.26 -30.28
C LEU A 43 -2.33 -7.70 -28.84
N PHE A 44 -3.30 -8.16 -28.04
CA PHE A 44 -3.39 -7.84 -26.61
C PHE A 44 -2.44 -8.66 -25.73
N SER A 45 -1.89 -9.77 -26.22
CA SER A 45 -0.90 -10.56 -25.45
C SER A 45 0.55 -10.03 -25.59
N PHE A 46 0.80 -9.07 -26.49
CA PHE A 46 2.14 -8.50 -26.75
C PHE A 46 2.37 -7.09 -26.18
N LEU A 47 1.53 -6.67 -25.21
CA LEU A 47 1.77 -5.49 -24.37
C LEU A 47 2.23 -5.83 -22.94
N GLY A 48 2.60 -7.09 -22.71
CA GLY A 48 2.98 -7.61 -21.40
C GLY A 48 4.49 -7.81 -21.20
N LEU A 49 5.37 -6.91 -21.64
CA LEU A 49 6.80 -6.97 -21.32
C LEU A 49 7.50 -5.59 -21.27
N PHE A 50 6.81 -4.54 -20.84
CA PHE A 50 7.52 -3.50 -20.09
C PHE A 50 7.52 -3.95 -18.63
N GLY A 51 8.47 -4.81 -18.29
CA GLY A 51 8.87 -4.94 -16.89
C GLY A 51 9.23 -3.54 -16.43
N CYS A 52 8.30 -2.90 -15.71
CA CYS A 52 8.62 -1.73 -14.93
C CYS A 52 9.75 -2.17 -14.01
N LYS A 53 11.00 -1.86 -14.37
CA LYS A 53 12.06 -1.71 -13.38
C LYS A 53 11.42 -0.80 -12.35
N ASN A 54 11.09 -1.35 -11.16
CA ASN A 54 10.63 -0.56 -10.03
C ASN A 54 11.72 0.49 -9.85
N SER A 55 11.47 1.67 -10.38
CA SER A 55 12.45 2.74 -10.39
C SER A 55 12.70 3.05 -8.92
N ASP A 56 13.94 2.93 -8.46
CA ASP A 56 14.32 3.20 -7.09
C ASP A 56 13.73 4.54 -6.59
N PRO A 57 12.84 4.52 -5.57
CA PRO A 57 12.20 5.73 -5.06
C PRO A 57 13.19 6.76 -4.52
N SER A 58 14.42 6.39 -4.19
CA SER A 58 15.47 7.33 -3.77
C SER A 58 15.72 8.42 -4.82
N ARG A 59 15.49 8.11 -6.10
CA ARG A 59 15.70 9.02 -7.24
C ARG A 59 14.44 9.75 -7.71
N TRP A 60 13.29 9.49 -7.09
CA TRP A 60 12.05 10.14 -7.48
C TRP A 60 12.01 11.59 -6.98
N GLY A 61 11.59 12.51 -7.85
CA GLY A 61 11.19 13.85 -7.44
C GLY A 61 9.86 13.85 -6.68
N SER A 62 9.56 14.95 -5.98
CA SER A 62 8.37 15.11 -5.12
C SER A 62 7.07 14.75 -5.82
N SER A 63 6.83 15.28 -7.03
CA SER A 63 5.60 15.01 -7.79
C SER A 63 5.34 13.51 -8.03
N LYS A 64 6.38 12.70 -8.21
CA LYS A 64 6.22 11.25 -8.39
C LYS A 64 5.95 10.53 -7.08
N ILE A 65 6.58 10.98 -5.98
CA ILE A 65 6.33 10.49 -4.63
C ILE A 65 4.87 10.78 -4.23
N ASP A 66 4.39 11.99 -4.46
CA ASP A 66 3.02 12.39 -4.14
C ASP A 66 2.00 11.55 -4.91
N LYS A 67 2.20 11.39 -6.22
CA LYS A 67 1.34 10.53 -7.05
C LYS A 67 1.32 9.07 -6.60
N TRP A 68 2.45 8.52 -6.17
CA TRP A 68 2.49 7.16 -5.63
C TRP A 68 1.76 7.06 -4.29
N PHE A 69 1.98 8.02 -3.40
CA PHE A 69 1.37 8.05 -2.08
C PHE A 69 -0.16 8.19 -2.18
N GLU A 70 -0.63 9.13 -3.00
CA GLU A 70 -2.06 9.44 -3.21
C GLU A 70 -2.85 8.32 -3.87
N LYS A 71 -2.20 7.45 -4.66
CA LYS A 71 -2.84 6.25 -5.20
C LYS A 71 -3.29 5.28 -4.11
N GLY A 72 -2.63 5.27 -2.94
CA GLY A 72 -3.03 4.46 -1.80
C GLY A 72 -2.96 2.95 -1.99
N GLU A 73 -2.42 2.42 -3.09
CA GLU A 73 -2.32 0.97 -3.35
C GLU A 73 -1.56 0.24 -2.23
N TRP A 74 -0.59 0.91 -1.61
CA TRP A 74 0.21 0.44 -0.48
C TRP A 74 -0.60 0.24 0.81
N LEU A 75 -1.80 0.82 0.94
CA LEU A 75 -2.71 0.57 2.07
C LEU A 75 -3.28 -0.85 2.04
N ASN A 76 -3.10 -1.57 0.92
CA ASN A 76 -3.65 -2.90 0.69
C ASN A 76 -5.17 -2.98 0.93
N GLY A 77 -5.91 -1.88 0.70
CA GLY A 77 -7.35 -1.81 0.92
C GLY A 77 -7.80 -1.50 2.35
N TRP A 78 -6.87 -1.22 3.29
CA TRP A 78 -7.21 -0.64 4.58
C TRP A 78 -7.82 0.76 4.39
N GLN A 79 -8.94 1.03 5.05
CA GLN A 79 -9.78 2.20 4.77
C GLN A 79 -9.47 3.42 5.65
N VAL A 80 -8.51 3.31 6.56
CA VAL A 80 -8.09 4.42 7.42
C VAL A 80 -7.13 5.32 6.63
N LYS A 81 -7.29 6.64 6.77
CA LYS A 81 -6.52 7.60 5.97
C LYS A 81 -5.12 7.83 6.57
N PRO A 82 -4.08 7.97 5.75
CA PRO A 82 -2.81 8.48 6.26
C PRO A 82 -2.93 9.94 6.70
N ASP A 83 -2.29 10.28 7.81
CA ASP A 83 -2.10 11.68 8.20
C ASP A 83 -1.12 12.40 7.26
N ALA A 84 -1.31 13.71 7.10
CA ALA A 84 -0.48 14.54 6.23
C ALA A 84 0.96 14.71 6.71
N SER A 85 1.26 14.38 7.97
CA SER A 85 2.60 14.45 8.56
C SER A 85 3.56 13.37 8.08
N ILE A 86 3.08 12.29 7.45
CA ILE A 86 3.92 11.17 7.01
C ILE A 86 5.01 11.65 6.05
N ASN A 87 6.26 11.32 6.35
CA ASN A 87 7.40 11.54 5.47
C ASN A 87 7.28 10.63 4.21
N ARG A 88 6.60 11.15 3.18
CA ARG A 88 6.27 10.39 1.97
C ARG A 88 7.50 9.87 1.22
N LYS A 89 8.62 10.61 1.29
CA LYS A 89 9.86 10.23 0.61
C LYS A 89 10.49 9.01 1.27
N GLU A 90 10.66 9.07 2.58
CA GLU A 90 11.23 7.97 3.37
C GLU A 90 10.31 6.75 3.37
N PHE A 91 9.00 7.00 3.42
CA PHE A 91 8.03 5.92 3.26
C PHE A 91 8.14 5.23 1.91
N ALA A 92 8.22 5.97 0.80
CA ALA A 92 8.40 5.33 -0.50
C ALA A 92 9.69 4.51 -0.57
N VAL A 93 10.81 5.06 -0.09
CA VAL A 93 12.10 4.36 -0.10
C VAL A 93 12.04 3.06 0.73
N SER A 94 11.56 3.15 1.97
CA SER A 94 11.44 1.99 2.86
C SER A 94 10.41 0.97 2.36
N TYR A 95 9.28 1.42 1.83
CA TYR A 95 8.23 0.58 1.26
C TYR A 95 8.79 -0.27 0.11
N PHE A 96 9.48 0.32 -0.87
CA PHE A 96 10.03 -0.47 -1.98
C PHE A 96 11.24 -1.31 -1.57
N LYS A 97 12.02 -0.88 -0.56
CA LYS A 97 13.12 -1.70 -0.02
C LYS A 97 12.59 -2.98 0.64
N GLN A 98 11.48 -2.89 1.38
CA GLN A 98 10.90 -3.99 2.16
C GLN A 98 9.40 -4.19 1.91
N LYS A 99 9.02 -4.31 0.64
CA LYS A 99 7.60 -4.31 0.22
C LYS A 99 6.76 -5.36 0.94
N ASP A 100 7.25 -6.59 1.02
CA ASP A 100 6.54 -7.70 1.68
C ASP A 100 6.21 -7.39 3.15
N ARG A 101 7.17 -6.77 3.87
CA ARG A 101 6.99 -6.40 5.28
C ARG A 101 5.93 -5.33 5.45
N TRP A 102 5.96 -4.29 4.61
CA TRP A 102 4.93 -3.25 4.64
C TRP A 102 3.56 -3.76 4.21
N ASP A 103 3.49 -4.60 3.18
CA ASP A 103 2.24 -5.24 2.75
C ASP A 103 1.63 -6.06 3.89
N LYS A 104 2.44 -6.86 4.61
CA LYS A 104 1.99 -7.61 5.79
C LYS A 104 1.48 -6.69 6.90
N ALA A 105 2.15 -5.56 7.14
CA ALA A 105 1.73 -4.58 8.15
C ALA A 105 0.32 -4.03 7.86
N PHE A 106 0.07 -3.58 6.63
CA PHE A 106 -1.24 -3.06 6.24
C PHE A 106 -2.30 -4.15 6.08
N THR A 107 -1.91 -5.36 5.68
CA THR A 107 -2.80 -6.55 5.68
C THR A 107 -3.30 -6.86 7.09
N PHE A 108 -2.39 -6.86 8.07
CA PHE A 108 -2.74 -7.09 9.47
C PHE A 108 -3.75 -6.04 9.97
N LEU A 109 -3.52 -4.75 9.65
CA LEU A 109 -4.43 -3.67 10.04
C LEU A 109 -5.81 -3.75 9.36
N ARG A 110 -5.87 -4.31 8.14
CA ARG A 110 -7.10 -4.49 7.37
C ARG A 110 -7.94 -5.69 7.83
N ASP A 111 -7.30 -6.84 8.04
CA ASP A 111 -7.99 -8.12 8.17
C ASP A 111 -8.44 -8.44 9.60
N ASN A 112 -8.01 -7.66 10.59
CA ASN A 112 -8.34 -7.87 12.00
C ASN A 112 -9.34 -6.82 12.51
N ASP A 113 -10.28 -7.25 13.35
CA ASP A 113 -11.06 -6.34 14.18
C ASP A 113 -10.20 -5.84 15.34
N LEU A 114 -9.50 -4.72 15.11
CA LEU A 114 -8.58 -4.09 16.05
C LEU A 114 -9.26 -3.71 17.38
N SER A 115 -10.58 -3.53 17.40
CA SER A 115 -11.35 -3.20 18.61
C SER A 115 -11.45 -4.38 19.59
N GLN A 116 -11.34 -5.61 19.08
CA GLN A 116 -11.52 -6.85 19.87
C GLN A 116 -10.20 -7.55 20.22
N MET A 117 -9.06 -7.07 19.72
CA MET A 117 -7.77 -7.71 20.00
C MET A 117 -7.36 -7.61 21.48
N GLU A 118 -6.71 -8.62 22.02
CA GLU A 118 -6.18 -8.55 23.40
C GLU A 118 -5.05 -7.53 23.54
N LEU A 119 -4.88 -6.95 24.74
CA LEU A 119 -3.80 -6.01 25.07
C LEU A 119 -2.46 -6.75 25.23
N LYS A 120 -1.84 -7.09 24.10
CA LYS A 120 -0.55 -7.77 24.03
C LYS A 120 0.22 -7.40 22.76
N ARG A 121 1.44 -7.90 22.66
CA ARG A 121 2.22 -7.90 21.42
C ARG A 121 1.77 -9.07 20.53
N TYR A 122 1.49 -8.77 19.26
CA TYR A 122 1.30 -9.76 18.21
C TYR A 122 2.52 -9.77 17.30
N ASP A 123 3.17 -10.93 17.16
CA ASP A 123 4.27 -11.12 16.21
C ASP A 123 3.71 -11.51 14.84
N ILE A 124 3.83 -10.62 13.87
CA ILE A 124 3.34 -10.82 12.50
C ILE A 124 4.45 -11.48 11.66
N ASP A 125 5.70 -11.10 11.89
CA ASP A 125 6.91 -11.69 11.33
C ASP A 125 8.08 -11.59 12.34
N GLY A 126 7.87 -12.16 13.54
CA GLY A 126 8.84 -12.09 14.65
C GLY A 126 9.24 -10.64 14.99
N ASP A 127 10.53 -10.42 15.17
CA ASP A 127 11.08 -9.07 15.41
C ASP A 127 11.19 -8.21 14.15
N ASN A 128 10.85 -8.72 12.96
CA ASN A 128 10.84 -7.87 11.75
C ASN A 128 9.56 -7.03 11.66
N LEU A 129 8.45 -7.55 12.21
CA LEU A 129 7.15 -6.91 12.17
C LEU A 129 6.27 -7.40 13.32
N TYR A 130 5.90 -6.50 14.22
CA TYR A 130 5.06 -6.82 15.37
C TYR A 130 4.15 -5.64 15.76
N ALA A 131 3.08 -5.92 16.49
CA ALA A 131 2.04 -4.96 16.84
C ALA A 131 1.64 -5.05 18.32
N PRO A 132 2.25 -4.27 19.22
CA PRO A 132 1.72 -4.02 20.56
C PRO A 132 0.38 -3.28 20.52
N PHE A 133 -0.57 -3.79 21.31
CA PHE A 133 -1.82 -3.12 21.66
C PHE A 133 -1.75 -2.56 23.07
N SER A 134 -2.31 -1.37 23.26
CA SER A 134 -2.32 -0.67 24.54
C SER A 134 -3.63 0.08 24.76
N GLU A 135 -4.04 0.15 26.03
CA GLU A 135 -5.08 1.06 26.52
C GLU A 135 -4.51 1.91 27.65
N TYR A 136 -4.81 3.20 27.64
CA TYR A 136 -4.34 4.14 28.64
C TYR A 136 -5.24 5.38 28.72
N LEU A 137 -5.10 6.14 29.80
CA LEU A 137 -5.56 7.53 29.83
C LEU A 137 -4.46 8.40 29.24
N THR A 138 -4.84 9.35 28.37
CA THR A 138 -3.90 10.36 27.88
C THR A 138 -3.26 11.12 29.05
N LYS A 139 -2.09 11.71 28.81
CA LYS A 139 -1.23 12.36 29.81
C LYS A 139 -1.24 13.87 29.65
N ASP A 140 -0.82 14.56 30.71
CA ASP A 140 -0.46 15.97 30.64
C ASP A 140 0.84 16.18 29.86
N ASP A 141 1.02 17.40 29.34
CA ASP A 141 2.19 17.79 28.54
C ASP A 141 3.53 17.55 29.26
N THR A 142 3.55 17.68 30.59
CA THR A 142 4.74 17.50 31.42
C THR A 142 5.10 16.04 31.68
N ALA A 143 4.15 15.12 31.47
CA ALA A 143 4.33 13.68 31.72
C ALA A 143 4.62 12.88 30.44
N ALA A 144 4.41 13.47 29.26
CA ALA A 144 4.76 12.87 27.98
C ALA A 144 6.11 13.41 27.50
N ARG A 145 6.95 12.54 26.96
CA ARG A 145 8.30 12.86 26.47
C ARG A 145 8.37 12.63 24.97
N TYR A 146 9.15 13.46 24.28
CA TYR A 146 9.48 13.19 22.90
C TYR A 146 10.44 12.01 22.83
N GLU A 147 10.16 11.11 21.91
CA GLU A 147 10.90 9.89 21.64
C GLU A 147 11.23 9.77 20.15
N ALA A 148 12.29 9.02 19.86
CA ALA A 148 12.65 8.61 18.51
C ALA A 148 13.21 7.18 18.55
N HIS A 149 13.21 6.55 17.37
CA HIS A 149 13.64 5.17 17.14
C HIS A 149 14.76 5.15 16.10
N ARG A 150 15.57 4.10 16.05
CA ARG A 150 16.64 3.95 15.06
C ARG A 150 16.49 2.71 14.18
N ILE A 151 15.76 1.71 14.65
CA ILE A 151 15.60 0.42 13.96
C ILE A 151 14.21 0.31 13.32
N TYR A 152 13.16 0.79 13.99
CA TYR A 152 11.78 0.62 13.52
C TYR A 152 11.16 1.92 13.00
N ALA A 153 10.31 1.80 11.99
CA ALA A 153 9.23 2.75 11.74
C ALA A 153 8.00 2.35 12.55
N ASP A 154 7.23 3.33 12.95
CA ASP A 154 6.02 3.19 13.74
C ASP A 154 4.78 3.51 12.90
N ILE A 155 3.89 2.54 12.68
CA ILE A 155 2.52 2.84 12.23
C ILE A 155 1.65 2.98 13.48
N GLN A 156 1.29 4.22 13.84
CA GLN A 156 0.49 4.49 15.02
C GLN A 156 -0.98 4.75 14.65
N TYR A 157 -1.90 3.98 15.24
CA TYR A 157 -3.33 4.10 14.97
C TYR A 157 -4.15 4.07 16.27
N VAL A 158 -4.89 5.15 16.52
CA VAL A 158 -5.87 5.24 17.60
C VAL A 158 -7.13 4.51 17.14
N ILE A 159 -7.42 3.38 17.76
CA ILE A 159 -8.58 2.53 17.43
C ILE A 159 -9.85 3.14 18.01
N SER A 160 -9.78 3.64 19.24
CA SER A 160 -10.88 4.36 19.90
C SER A 160 -10.35 5.42 20.87
N GLY A 161 -11.17 6.42 21.15
CA GLY A 161 -10.78 7.59 21.92
C GLY A 161 -10.10 8.65 21.05
N ARG A 162 -9.32 9.52 21.69
CA ARG A 162 -8.56 10.59 21.02
C ARG A 162 -7.34 10.98 21.82
N GLU A 163 -6.25 11.29 21.12
CA GLU A 163 -5.06 11.89 21.73
C GLU A 163 -4.51 12.99 20.83
N GLN A 164 -3.53 13.73 21.34
CA GLN A 164 -2.62 14.52 20.53
C GLN A 164 -1.29 13.78 20.42
N ILE A 165 -0.60 13.94 19.30
CA ILE A 165 0.78 13.48 19.11
C ILE A 165 1.62 14.71 18.82
N GLY A 166 2.60 14.98 19.67
CA GLY A 166 3.65 15.95 19.37
C GLY A 166 4.53 15.41 18.24
N ILE A 167 4.82 16.21 17.22
CA ILE A 167 5.66 15.79 16.09
C ILE A 167 6.73 16.84 15.81
N ALA A 168 7.94 16.38 15.49
CA ALA A 168 9.05 17.23 15.09
C ALA A 168 10.04 16.45 14.21
N PRO A 169 10.69 17.08 13.23
CA PRO A 169 11.79 16.44 12.51
C PRO A 169 13.02 16.33 13.44
N LEU A 170 13.90 15.37 13.17
CA LEU A 170 15.15 15.19 13.93
C LEU A 170 16.04 16.45 13.95
N SER A 171 15.95 17.30 12.92
CA SER A 171 16.65 18.58 12.87
C SER A 171 16.17 19.60 13.92
N ASP A 172 15.01 19.37 14.54
CA ASP A 172 14.45 20.22 15.59
C ASP A 172 14.78 19.73 17.01
N LEU A 173 15.58 18.67 17.13
CA LEU A 173 16.12 18.18 18.39
C LEU A 173 16.87 19.30 19.11
N LYS A 174 16.57 19.46 20.41
CA LYS A 174 17.22 20.45 21.27
C LYS A 174 18.20 19.79 22.23
N ASP A 175 17.69 19.00 23.18
CA ASP A 175 18.51 18.32 24.20
C ASP A 175 18.14 16.84 24.28
N ILE A 176 19.15 15.95 24.34
CA ILE A 176 18.93 14.54 24.70
C ILE A 176 18.70 14.46 26.22
N LEU A 177 17.57 13.88 26.61
CA LEU A 177 17.24 13.63 28.02
C LEU A 177 17.73 12.24 28.46
N ASP A 178 17.40 11.20 27.68
CA ASP A 178 17.90 9.85 27.90
C ASP A 178 18.55 9.36 26.61
N PRO A 179 19.80 8.87 26.67
CA PRO A 179 20.50 8.36 25.48
C PRO A 179 19.84 7.09 24.95
N TYR A 180 20.13 6.77 23.70
CA TYR A 180 19.59 5.61 23.00
C TYR A 180 19.84 4.27 23.72
N ASP A 181 18.74 3.59 24.03
CA ASP A 181 18.69 2.21 24.56
C ASP A 181 18.40 1.25 23.39
N ALA A 182 19.46 0.58 22.91
CA ALA A 182 19.38 -0.37 21.80
C ALA A 182 18.48 -1.59 22.07
N SER A 183 18.25 -1.94 23.34
CA SER A 183 17.37 -3.08 23.69
C SER A 183 15.89 -2.76 23.49
N LYS A 184 15.54 -1.47 23.54
CA LYS A 184 14.15 -0.96 23.40
C LYS A 184 13.93 -0.14 22.14
N ASP A 185 15.00 0.11 21.39
CA ASP A 185 15.02 1.01 20.24
C ASP A 185 14.45 2.40 20.56
N ILE A 186 14.90 3.04 21.64
CA ILE A 186 14.32 4.31 22.07
C ILE A 186 15.36 5.28 22.62
N GLU A 187 15.21 6.55 22.31
CA GLU A 187 15.86 7.67 22.98
C GLU A 187 14.84 8.76 23.31
N PHE A 188 15.09 9.54 24.37
CA PHE A 188 14.18 10.61 24.79
C PHE A 188 14.85 11.97 24.70
N MET A 189 14.13 12.98 24.24
CA MET A 189 14.68 14.31 23.97
C MET A 189 13.68 15.45 24.22
N THR A 190 14.15 16.68 24.04
CA THR A 190 13.34 17.89 23.88
C THR A 190 13.48 18.42 22.45
N VAL A 191 12.53 19.25 22.03
CA VAL A 191 12.49 19.86 20.69
C VAL A 191 12.40 21.39 20.82
N ASN A 192 12.83 22.12 19.79
CA ASN A 192 12.76 23.58 19.81
C ASN A 192 11.33 24.09 19.59
N GLN A 193 10.54 23.41 18.74
CA GLN A 193 9.18 23.79 18.41
C GLN A 193 8.18 22.70 18.77
N ILE A 194 7.17 23.07 19.57
CA ILE A 194 6.08 22.17 19.90
C ILE A 194 5.01 22.25 18.81
N LYS A 195 4.74 21.11 18.17
CA LYS A 195 3.62 20.94 17.25
C LYS A 195 2.84 19.69 17.63
N ASN A 196 1.62 19.87 18.13
CA ASN A 196 0.72 18.77 18.45
C ASN A 196 -0.30 18.59 17.33
N VAL A 197 -0.55 17.34 16.92
CA VAL A 197 -1.54 16.99 15.91
C VAL A 197 -2.59 16.04 16.52
N PRO A 198 -3.89 16.24 16.25
CA PRO A 198 -4.93 15.31 16.70
C PRO A 198 -4.79 13.93 16.06
N ALA A 199 -4.80 12.89 16.90
CA ALA A 199 -4.89 11.50 16.50
C ALA A 199 -6.26 10.94 16.92
N THR A 200 -7.06 10.62 15.90
CA THR A 200 -8.43 10.11 16.00
C THR A 200 -8.60 8.89 15.09
N PRO A 201 -9.65 8.07 15.27
CA PRO A 201 -9.84 6.84 14.48
C PRO A 201 -10.05 7.02 12.97
N ASP A 202 -10.12 8.25 12.46
CA ASP A 202 -10.23 8.53 11.03
C ASP A 202 -8.88 8.44 10.29
N ARG A 203 -7.76 8.44 11.03
CA ARG A 203 -6.42 8.49 10.45
C ARG A 203 -5.39 7.68 11.22
N PHE A 204 -4.27 7.39 10.57
CA PHE A 204 -3.08 6.82 11.19
C PHE A 204 -1.82 7.63 10.85
N PHE A 205 -0.77 7.41 11.61
CA PHE A 205 0.52 8.08 11.47
C PHE A 205 1.60 7.07 11.13
N VAL A 206 2.65 7.52 10.45
CA VAL A 206 3.88 6.75 10.25
C VAL A 206 5.04 7.63 10.67
N PHE A 207 5.80 7.18 11.67
CA PHE A 207 7.01 7.86 12.15
C PHE A 207 8.24 7.02 11.80
N PHE A 208 9.18 7.62 11.09
CA PHE A 208 10.47 7.04 10.77
C PHE A 208 11.53 7.44 11.80
N PRO A 209 12.75 6.88 11.77
CA PRO A 209 13.85 7.31 12.61
C PRO A 209 14.16 8.81 12.54
N SER A 210 13.80 9.49 11.44
CA SER A 210 13.91 10.93 11.30
C SER A 210 12.84 11.74 12.04
N ASP A 211 11.81 11.08 12.58
CA ASP A 211 10.59 11.70 13.08
C ASP A 211 10.50 11.56 14.61
N ILE A 212 10.86 12.63 15.30
CA ILE A 212 10.66 12.74 16.74
C ILE A 212 9.16 12.87 16.99
N HIS A 213 8.62 12.06 17.91
CA HIS A 213 7.21 12.08 18.22
C HIS A 213 6.94 11.95 19.72
N ARG A 214 5.77 12.38 20.17
CA ARG A 214 5.34 12.39 21.58
C ARG A 214 3.86 11.99 21.65
N PRO A 215 3.54 10.70 21.63
CA PRO A 215 2.15 10.23 21.65
C PRO A 215 1.52 10.34 23.03
N GLY A 216 0.21 10.09 23.12
CA GLY A 216 -0.48 9.97 24.40
C GLY A 216 -0.82 11.29 25.09
N LEU A 217 -0.73 12.44 24.41
CA LEU A 217 -1.09 13.73 24.99
C LEU A 217 -2.61 13.93 25.04
N LYS A 218 -3.09 14.60 26.07
CA LYS A 218 -4.52 14.96 26.19
C LYS A 218 -4.92 16.03 25.18
N GLU A 219 -6.19 16.02 24.80
CA GLU A 219 -6.84 17.12 24.08
C GLU A 219 -7.81 17.82 25.04
N GLY A 220 -7.31 18.83 25.76
CA GLY A 220 -8.04 19.50 26.84
C GLY A 220 -8.07 18.68 28.13
N VAL A 221 -8.77 17.55 28.14
CA VAL A 221 -8.92 16.65 29.31
C VAL A 221 -8.35 15.27 29.03
N ASN A 222 -7.85 14.61 30.08
CA ASN A 222 -7.36 13.25 29.97
C ASN A 222 -8.52 12.31 29.59
N SER A 223 -8.33 11.48 28.57
CA SER A 223 -9.37 10.61 28.03
C SER A 223 -8.83 9.21 27.74
N PRO A 224 -9.69 8.17 27.77
CA PRO A 224 -9.26 6.82 27.43
C PRO A 224 -8.95 6.69 25.94
N VAL A 225 -7.86 5.99 25.65
CA VAL A 225 -7.38 5.70 24.30
C VAL A 225 -7.08 4.21 24.20
N ARG A 226 -7.54 3.60 23.12
CA ARG A 226 -7.10 2.28 22.67
C ARG A 226 -6.28 2.45 21.40
N LYS A 227 -5.08 1.86 21.36
CA LYS A 227 -4.11 2.10 20.29
C LYS A 227 -3.36 0.83 19.91
N VAL A 228 -3.02 0.75 18.63
CA VAL A 228 -2.00 -0.17 18.11
C VAL A 228 -0.83 0.63 17.56
N VAL A 229 0.38 0.11 17.79
CA VAL A 229 1.60 0.60 17.15
C VAL A 229 2.23 -0.56 16.40
N VAL A 230 2.16 -0.57 15.07
CA VAL A 230 2.84 -1.60 14.27
C VAL A 230 4.28 -1.16 14.07
N LYS A 231 5.22 -1.92 14.62
CA LYS A 231 6.66 -1.70 14.49
C LYS A 231 7.15 -2.42 13.24
N VAL A 232 7.59 -1.65 12.26
CA VAL A 232 8.11 -2.14 10.98
C VAL A 232 9.63 -1.97 10.98
N LYS A 233 10.39 -3.05 11.01
CA LYS A 233 11.86 -2.96 10.99
C LYS A 233 12.32 -2.27 9.72
N LEU A 234 13.30 -1.38 9.83
CA LEU A 234 13.98 -0.74 8.71
C LEU A 234 15.37 -1.37 8.61
N ASP A 235 15.72 -1.81 7.41
CA ASP A 235 17.02 -2.42 7.09
C ASP A 235 18.08 -1.37 6.74
#